data_AF-A0A1V9HED9-F1
#
_entry.id   AF-A0A1V9HED9-F1
#
_cell.length_a   1.000
_cell.length_b   1.000
_cell.length_c   1.000
_cell.angle_alpha   90.00
_cell.angle_beta   90.00
_cell.angle_gamma   90.00
#
_symmetry.space_group_name_H-M   'P 1'
#
loop_
_entity.id
_entity.type
_entity.pdbx_description
1 polymer ?
#
loop_
_entity_poly.entity_id
_entity_poly.type
_entity_poly.pdbx_seq_one_letter_code
_entity_poly.pdbx_strand_id
1 'polypeptide(L)'
;QNSAHAPFLEGGEADKAEKPLVAPAAVATPPAATPPAAEEAQRYGRARVQKIFNFPEELADRLRREALKRSEEKGVRVTEKDIVIEALEAFLNGI
;
A
#
# COMPACT_ATOMS: atom_id res chain seq x y z
N GLN A 1 -16.28 39.03 26.77
CA GLN A 1 -14.88 39.41 26.54
C GLN A 1 -14.40 38.54 25.39
N ASN A 2 -14.44 39.07 24.17
CA ASN A 2 -13.94 38.37 22.97
C ASN A 2 -12.69 39.14 22.52
N SER A 3 -11.52 38.54 22.71
CA SER A 3 -10.26 39.08 22.21
C SER A 3 -9.98 38.55 20.81
N ALA A 4 -9.49 39.47 19.97
CA ALA A 4 -9.50 39.44 18.52
C ALA A 4 -8.44 38.51 17.91
N HIS A 5 -8.85 37.77 16.86
CA HIS A 5 -7.94 37.31 15.82
C HIS A 5 -7.78 38.43 14.79
N ALA A 6 -6.55 38.92 14.58
CA ALA A 6 -6.24 39.81 13.46
C ALA A 6 -6.33 39.04 12.14
N PRO A 7 -6.93 39.59 11.07
CA PRO A 7 -6.90 38.99 9.76
C PRO A 7 -5.58 39.36 9.06
N PHE A 8 -4.85 38.36 8.61
CA PHE A 8 -3.69 38.53 7.73
C PHE A 8 -4.23 38.75 6.31
N LEU A 9 -4.06 39.97 5.78
CA LEU A 9 -4.51 40.40 4.46
C LEU A 9 -3.29 40.91 3.69
N GLU A 10 -2.56 40.05 2.97
CA GLU A 10 -1.54 40.42 1.97
C GLU A 10 -0.99 39.09 1.41
N GLY A 11 -0.97 38.70 0.14
CA GLY A 11 -1.31 39.26 -1.15
C GLY A 11 -0.70 38.28 -2.17
N GLY A 12 -1.45 37.84 -3.17
CA GLY A 12 -0.99 36.82 -4.13
C GLY A 12 -2.04 36.46 -5.16
N GLU A 13 -2.60 37.48 -5.82
CA GLU A 13 -3.48 37.35 -6.98
C GLU A 13 -2.62 37.06 -8.22
N ALA A 14 -2.60 35.80 -8.68
CA ALA A 14 -2.24 35.36 -10.04
C ALA A 14 -2.48 33.84 -10.09
N ASP A 15 -3.61 33.34 -10.56
CA ASP A 15 -3.90 33.30 -11.99
C ASP A 15 -5.42 33.21 -12.21
N LYS A 16 -5.92 34.08 -13.08
CA LYS A 16 -7.31 34.13 -13.52
C LYS A 16 -7.47 33.19 -14.70
N ALA A 17 -8.38 32.22 -14.63
CA ALA A 17 -9.37 31.98 -15.69
C ALA A 17 -10.27 30.78 -15.38
N GLU A 18 -11.34 30.98 -14.59
CA GLU A 18 -12.54 30.14 -14.75
C GLU A 18 -13.81 31.00 -14.71
N LYS A 19 -14.51 31.04 -15.84
CA LYS A 19 -15.93 31.34 -15.99
C LYS A 19 -16.41 30.55 -17.22
N PRO A 20 -17.67 30.09 -17.34
CA PRO A 20 -18.82 30.47 -16.53
C PRO A 20 -19.83 29.37 -16.11
N LEU A 21 -20.48 29.66 -14.98
CA LEU A 21 -21.92 29.53 -14.65
C LEU A 21 -22.86 28.79 -15.66
N VAL A 22 -23.32 27.59 -15.26
CA VAL A 22 -24.71 27.03 -15.20
C VAL A 22 -25.76 27.64 -16.18
N ALA A 23 -26.60 26.98 -17.00
CA ALA A 23 -27.38 25.71 -17.05
C ALA A 23 -28.11 25.63 -18.45
N PRO A 24 -29.10 24.75 -18.78
CA PRO A 24 -29.54 23.42 -18.30
C PRO A 24 -29.77 22.35 -19.43
N ALA A 25 -30.19 21.15 -19.03
CA ALA A 25 -30.93 20.13 -19.81
C ALA A 25 -30.20 19.26 -20.85
N ALA A 26 -29.83 18.05 -20.44
CA ALA A 26 -29.93 16.86 -21.29
C ALA A 26 -30.14 15.62 -20.39
N VAL A 27 -31.26 14.94 -20.59
CA VAL A 27 -31.57 13.66 -19.94
C VAL A 27 -30.72 12.59 -20.63
N ALA A 28 -29.71 12.02 -19.96
CA ALA A 28 -29.12 10.74 -20.37
C ALA A 28 -28.20 10.13 -19.28
N THR A 29 -28.61 8.94 -18.85
CA THR A 29 -27.80 7.79 -18.35
C THR A 29 -27.04 7.88 -17.02
N PRO A 30 -27.17 6.85 -16.15
CA PRO A 30 -26.39 6.75 -14.91
C PRO A 30 -24.91 6.46 -15.25
N PRO A 31 -23.93 7.00 -14.49
CA PRO A 31 -22.54 6.60 -14.64
C PRO A 31 -22.42 5.12 -14.28
N ALA A 32 -22.04 4.31 -15.27
CA ALA A 32 -21.67 2.93 -15.08
C ALA A 32 -20.57 2.85 -14.02
N ALA A 33 -20.77 1.95 -13.05
CA ALA A 33 -19.75 1.58 -12.08
C ALA A 33 -18.50 1.10 -12.83
N THR A 34 -17.41 1.87 -12.76
CA THR A 34 -16.10 1.41 -13.22
C THR A 34 -15.65 0.30 -12.26
N PRO A 35 -15.49 -0.96 -12.70
CA PRO A 35 -14.92 -2.01 -11.87
C PRO A 35 -13.44 -1.69 -11.58
N PRO A 36 -12.87 -2.21 -10.48
CA PRO A 36 -11.50 -1.88 -10.08
C PRO A 36 -10.54 -2.33 -11.18
N ALA A 37 -9.51 -1.51 -11.44
CA ALA A 37 -8.44 -1.80 -12.36
C ALA A 37 -7.91 -3.22 -12.09
N ALA A 38 -8.16 -4.13 -13.03
CA ALA A 38 -7.52 -5.42 -13.05
C ALA A 38 -6.04 -5.17 -13.32
N GLU A 39 -5.24 -5.20 -12.26
CA GLU A 39 -3.78 -5.18 -12.36
C GLU A 39 -3.35 -6.50 -13.03
N GLU A 40 -3.26 -6.48 -14.36
CA GLU A 40 -2.57 -7.49 -15.16
C GLU A 40 -1.07 -7.46 -14.83
N ALA A 41 -0.70 -7.93 -13.64
CA ALA A 41 0.67 -8.29 -13.33
C ALA A 41 0.92 -9.71 -13.85
N GLN A 42 1.21 -9.79 -15.14
CA GLN A 42 2.13 -10.74 -15.78
C GLN A 42 2.15 -12.19 -15.24
N ARG A 43 1.47 -13.04 -15.99
CA ARG A 43 1.63 -14.50 -15.99
C ARG A 43 3.04 -14.88 -16.49
N TYR A 44 4.05 -14.92 -15.63
CA TYR A 44 5.37 -15.44 -15.99
C TYR A 44 5.57 -16.90 -15.57
N GLY A 45 5.50 -17.80 -16.56
CA GLY A 45 6.51 -18.86 -16.81
C GLY A 45 6.51 -20.17 -16.01
N ARG A 46 6.03 -20.18 -14.76
CA ARG A 46 5.72 -21.41 -14.00
C ARG A 46 4.69 -20.98 -12.98
N ALA A 47 3.54 -21.63 -12.94
CA ALA A 47 2.51 -21.30 -11.96
C ALA A 47 3.17 -21.30 -10.57
N ARG A 48 3.20 -20.14 -9.89
CA ARG A 48 3.69 -20.07 -8.52
C ARG A 48 2.80 -20.99 -7.70
N VAL A 49 3.35 -22.09 -7.22
CA VAL A 49 2.60 -23.02 -6.37
C VAL A 49 2.58 -22.42 -4.97
N GLN A 50 1.43 -21.88 -4.57
CA GLN A 50 1.24 -21.41 -3.21
C GLN A 50 0.90 -22.59 -2.30
N LYS A 51 1.63 -22.69 -1.17
CA LYS A 51 1.32 -23.62 -0.08
C LYS A 51 1.10 -22.80 1.19
N ILE A 52 0.06 -23.15 1.93
CA ILE A 52 -0.31 -22.48 3.18
C ILE A 52 -0.01 -23.45 4.31
N PHE A 53 0.84 -23.02 5.23
CA PHE A 53 1.14 -23.74 6.46
C PHE A 53 0.69 -22.87 7.62
N ASN A 54 -0.04 -23.45 8.56
CA ASN A 54 -0.41 -22.76 9.78
C ASN A 54 0.69 -22.97 10.80
N PHE A 55 1.17 -21.88 11.40
CA PHE A 55 2.13 -21.94 12.48
C PHE A 55 1.44 -21.82 13.84
N PRO A 56 1.98 -22.48 14.88
CA PRO A 56 1.66 -22.12 16.26
C PRO A 56 1.90 -20.62 16.48
N GLU A 57 1.05 -19.99 17.28
CA GLU A 57 1.12 -18.56 17.59
C GLU A 57 2.51 -18.13 18.05
N GLU A 58 3.10 -18.90 18.98
CA GLU A 58 4.43 -18.64 19.50
C GLU A 58 5.50 -18.60 18.39
N LEU A 59 5.40 -19.50 17.40
CA LEU A 59 6.34 -19.53 16.28
C LEU A 59 6.14 -18.33 15.35
N ALA A 60 4.89 -17.94 15.08
CA ALA A 60 4.60 -16.76 14.27
C ALA A 60 5.15 -15.47 14.92
N ASP A 61 5.00 -15.34 16.24
CA ASP A 61 5.54 -14.20 16.98
C ASP A 61 7.07 -14.18 17.01
N ARG A 62 7.70 -15.35 17.12
CA ARG A 62 9.16 -15.46 17.00
C ARG A 62 9.65 -15.06 15.63
N LEU A 63 8.99 -15.48 14.55
CA LEU A 63 9.32 -15.09 13.18
C LEU A 63 9.22 -13.58 12.98
N ARG A 64 8.16 -12.94 13.51
CA ARG A 64 7.99 -11.47 13.47
C ARG A 64 9.12 -10.73 14.15
N ARG A 65 9.48 -11.12 15.37
CA ARG A 65 10.57 -10.49 16.12
C ARG A 65 11.91 -10.66 15.41
N GLU A 66 12.17 -11.85 14.87
CA GLU A 66 13.40 -12.14 14.13
C GLU A 66 13.48 -11.34 12.83
N ALA A 67 12.37 -11.20 12.10
CA ALA A 67 12.30 -10.38 10.88
C ALA A 67 12.59 -8.90 11.17
N LEU A 68 12.02 -8.36 12.24
CA LEU A 68 12.29 -6.99 12.69
C LEU A 68 13.78 -6.82 13.04
N LYS A 69 14.30 -7.69 13.91
CA LYS A 69 15.70 -7.65 14.34
C LYS A 69 16.66 -7.72 13.15
N ARG A 70 16.46 -8.69 12.24
CA ARG A 70 17.30 -8.82 11.03
C ARG A 70 17.17 -7.61 10.10
N SER A 71 16.01 -6.96 10.06
CA SER A 71 15.81 -5.75 9.27
C SER A 71 16.62 -4.58 9.81
N GLU A 72 16.61 -4.40 11.13
CA GLU A 72 17.40 -3.37 11.82
C GLU A 72 18.90 -3.61 11.65
N GLU A 73 19.34 -4.85 11.81
CA GLU A 73 20.76 -5.24 11.69
C GLU A 73 21.30 -5.10 10.26
N LYS A 74 20.53 -5.51 9.25
CA LYS A 74 20.96 -5.45 7.84
C LYS A 74 20.75 -4.07 7.21
N GLY A 75 19.96 -3.21 7.85
CA GLY A 75 19.52 -1.92 7.28
C GLY A 75 18.64 -2.08 6.04
N VAL A 76 18.10 -3.27 5.79
CA VAL A 76 17.24 -3.62 4.65
C VAL A 76 16.06 -4.42 5.17
N ARG A 77 14.88 -4.21 4.60
CA ARG A 77 13.67 -4.95 4.98
C ARG A 77 13.87 -6.46 4.82
N VAL A 78 13.65 -7.19 5.91
CA VAL A 78 13.55 -8.65 5.97
C VAL A 78 12.15 -9.00 6.45
N THR A 79 11.48 -9.94 5.77
CA THR A 79 10.14 -10.41 6.13
C THR A 79 10.19 -11.82 6.71
N GLU A 80 9.12 -12.22 7.39
CA GLU A 80 8.97 -13.58 7.93
C GLU A 80 9.07 -14.62 6.81
N LYS A 81 8.55 -14.28 5.61
CA LYS A 81 8.66 -15.14 4.43
C LYS A 81 10.12 -15.39 4.05
N ASP A 82 10.96 -14.35 4.08
CA ASP A 82 12.37 -14.47 3.69
C ASP A 82 13.10 -15.41 4.66
N ILE A 83 12.82 -15.27 5.96
CA ILE A 83 13.36 -16.17 7.00
C ILE A 83 12.90 -17.61 6.77
N VAL A 84 11.62 -17.82 6.49
CA VAL A 84 11.07 -19.18 6.26
C VAL A 84 11.69 -19.81 5.02
N ILE A 85 11.89 -19.05 3.94
CA ILE A 85 12.55 -19.55 2.72
C ILE A 85 13.99 -19.94 3.03
N GLU A 86 14.76 -19.04 3.67
CA GLU A 86 16.16 -19.29 4.04
C GLU A 86 16.30 -20.56 4.89
N ALA A 87 15.44 -20.72 5.90
CA ALA A 87 15.45 -21.89 6.77
C ALA A 87 15.06 -23.19 6.05
N LEU A 88 14.06 -23.14 5.16
CA LEU A 88 13.65 -24.31 4.36
C LEU A 88 14.74 -24.71 3.37
N GLU A 89 15.38 -23.74 2.72
CA GLU A 89 16.50 -24.00 1.82
C GLU A 89 17.69 -24.61 2.58
N ALA A 90 18.06 -24.07 3.73
CA ALA A 90 19.12 -24.65 4.58
C ALA A 90 18.79 -26.10 4.99
N PHE A 91 17.57 -26.33 5.49
CA PHE A 91 17.10 -27.66 5.91
C PHE A 91 17.12 -28.68 4.76
N LEU A 92 16.65 -28.29 3.57
CA LEU A 92 16.61 -29.18 2.39
C LEU A 92 17.98 -29.42 1.77
N ASN A 93 18.89 -28.46 1.90
CA ASN A 93 20.27 -28.58 1.41
C ASN A 93 21.20 -29.28 2.42
N GLY A 94 20.73 -29.58 3.63
CA GLY A 94 21.49 -30.27 4.67
C GLY A 94 22.61 -29.41 5.29
N ILE A 95 22.41 -28.10 5.35
CA ILE A 95 23.35 -27.11 5.92
C ILE A 95 22.84 -26.64 7.28
#